data_AF-A0A5C8AQA0-F1
#
_entry.id   AF-A0A5C8AQA0-F1
#
_cell.length_a   1.000
_cell.length_b   1.000
_cell.length_c   1.000
_cell.angle_alpha   90.00
_cell.angle_beta   90.00
_cell.angle_gamma   90.00
#
_symmetry.space_group_name_H-M   'P 1'
#
loop_
_entity.id
_entity.type
_entity.pdbx_description
1 polymer ?
#
loop_
_entity_poly.entity_id
_entity_poly.type
_entity_poly.pdbx_seq_one_letter_code
_entity_poly.pdbx_strand_id
1 'polypeptide(L)'
;MLALLLAVFLVVFKFPDWKREVVASKLDNQTTADIISFIPLEEMSQTEMGNNLILHAIEITYRFDWNGKQFVRTEKVPNTIKNQPFIGKVMNRSIETCQVQFQSKNPVESQLVTD
;
A
#
# COMPACT_ATOMS: atom_id res chain seq x y z
N MET A 1 -4.79 -30.82 -3.86
CA MET A 1 -5.78 -29.75 -4.10
C MET A 1 -6.11 -28.92 -2.84
N LEU A 2 -6.33 -29.54 -1.67
CA LEU A 2 -6.64 -28.82 -0.41
C LEU A 2 -5.47 -27.94 0.08
N ALA A 3 -4.22 -28.40 -0.07
CA ALA A 3 -3.03 -27.66 0.37
C ALA A 3 -2.74 -26.38 -0.46
N LEU A 4 -3.08 -26.39 -1.76
CA LEU A 4 -2.91 -25.22 -2.63
C LEU A 4 -3.89 -24.10 -2.26
N LEU A 5 -5.14 -24.47 -1.93
CA LEU A 5 -6.16 -23.54 -1.43
C LEU A 5 -5.77 -22.95 -0.07
N LEU A 6 -5.18 -23.73 0.83
CA LEU A 6 -4.71 -23.25 2.14
C LEU A 6 -3.55 -22.25 2.02
N ALA A 7 -2.62 -22.48 1.08
CA ALA A 7 -1.52 -21.56 0.81
C ALA A 7 -2.01 -20.23 0.22
N VAL A 8 -2.95 -20.27 -0.73
CA VAL A 8 -3.59 -19.06 -1.27
C VAL A 8 -4.38 -18.33 -0.18
N PHE A 9 -5.05 -19.06 0.71
CA PHE A 9 -5.80 -18.47 1.83
C PHE A 9 -4.86 -17.73 2.79
N LEU A 10 -3.74 -18.33 3.20
CA LEU A 10 -2.77 -17.69 4.12
C LEU A 10 -2.11 -16.43 3.55
N VAL A 11 -1.94 -16.35 2.22
CA VAL A 11 -1.36 -15.17 1.55
C VAL A 11 -2.29 -13.95 1.64
N VAL A 12 -3.61 -14.13 1.66
CA VAL A 12 -4.60 -13.04 1.81
C VAL A 12 -4.59 -12.43 3.24
N PHE A 13 -4.14 -13.16 4.26
CA PHE A 13 -4.23 -12.71 5.66
C PHE A 13 -3.07 -11.81 6.14
N LYS A 14 -1.90 -11.83 5.49
CA LYS A 14 -0.76 -11.01 5.99
C LYS A 14 -1.00 -9.51 5.81
N PHE A 15 -1.66 -9.09 4.73
CA PHE A 15 -1.92 -7.67 4.42
C PHE A 15 -3.31 -7.48 3.80
N PRO A 16 -4.39 -7.58 4.59
CA PRO A 16 -5.72 -7.56 4.01
C PRO A 16 -6.20 -6.12 3.75
N ASP A 17 -6.83 -5.91 2.58
CA ASP A 17 -7.29 -4.59 2.13
C ASP A 17 -8.38 -3.99 3.03
N TRP A 18 -9.18 -4.82 3.71
CA TRP A 18 -10.23 -4.35 4.63
C TRP A 18 -9.70 -3.44 5.74
N LYS A 19 -8.44 -3.61 6.16
CA LYS A 19 -7.82 -2.71 7.14
C LYS A 19 -7.71 -1.29 6.60
N ARG A 20 -7.39 -1.16 5.31
CA ARG A 20 -7.31 0.14 4.62
C ARG A 20 -8.69 0.78 4.47
N GLU A 21 -9.71 -0.01 4.24
CA GLU A 21 -11.10 0.47 4.16
C GLU A 21 -11.60 0.99 5.52
N VAL A 22 -11.30 0.26 6.60
CA VAL A 22 -11.60 0.71 7.97
C VAL A 22 -10.88 2.00 8.32
N VAL A 23 -9.59 2.13 7.94
CA VAL A 23 -8.86 3.39 8.15
C VAL A 23 -9.49 4.52 7.33
N ALA A 24 -9.72 4.32 6.03
CA ALA A 24 -10.32 5.31 5.13
C ALA A 24 -11.65 5.89 5.66
N SER A 25 -12.50 5.05 6.25
CA SER A 25 -13.78 5.50 6.85
C SER A 25 -13.65 6.48 8.02
N LYS A 26 -12.46 6.65 8.59
CA LYS A 26 -12.18 7.57 9.71
C LYS A 26 -11.48 8.85 9.27
N LEU A 27 -11.05 8.92 8.01
CA LEU A 27 -10.32 10.07 7.47
C LEU A 27 -11.33 11.10 6.98
N ASP A 28 -11.09 12.37 7.30
CA ASP A 28 -12.07 13.45 7.08
C ASP A 28 -11.57 14.53 6.12
N ASN A 29 -10.34 14.37 5.62
CA ASN A 29 -9.70 15.35 4.74
C ASN A 29 -8.80 14.69 3.71
N GLN A 30 -8.38 15.46 2.72
CA GLN A 30 -7.52 15.00 1.64
C GLN A 30 -6.58 16.10 1.13
N THR A 31 -5.39 15.70 0.69
CA THR A 31 -4.44 16.58 0.02
C THR A 31 -3.54 15.76 -0.93
N THR A 32 -2.61 16.43 -1.58
CA THR A 32 -1.58 15.76 -2.39
C THR A 32 -0.37 15.45 -1.54
N ALA A 33 0.13 14.21 -1.66
CA ALA A 33 1.38 13.76 -1.07
C ALA A 33 2.43 13.52 -2.15
N ASP A 34 3.67 13.88 -1.84
CA ASP A 34 4.85 13.48 -2.60
C ASP A 34 5.28 12.08 -2.17
N ILE A 35 5.58 11.21 -3.13
CA ILE A 35 6.16 9.90 -2.89
C ILE A 35 7.67 10.09 -2.74
N ILE A 36 8.21 9.79 -1.56
CA ILE A 36 9.65 9.91 -1.27
C ILE A 36 10.39 8.65 -1.72
N SER A 37 9.87 7.48 -1.33
CA SER A 37 10.52 6.20 -1.62
C SER A 37 9.51 5.06 -1.56
N PHE A 38 9.87 3.94 -2.17
CA PHE A 38 9.13 2.69 -2.01
C PHE A 38 10.10 1.50 -1.89
N ILE A 39 9.66 0.46 -1.18
CA ILE A 39 10.37 -0.81 -1.03
C ILE A 39 9.41 -1.93 -1.39
N PRO A 40 9.72 -2.78 -2.38
CA PRO A 40 8.91 -3.96 -2.67
C PRO A 40 9.05 -4.99 -1.54
N LEU A 41 7.92 -5.54 -1.07
CA LEU A 41 7.88 -6.60 -0.08
C LEU A 41 7.61 -7.92 -0.79
N GLU A 42 8.69 -8.62 -1.12
CA GLU A 42 8.67 -9.87 -1.89
C GLU A 42 9.02 -11.06 -0.98
N GLU A 43 8.37 -12.20 -1.21
CA GLU A 43 8.76 -13.48 -0.61
C GLU A 43 9.06 -14.49 -1.72
N MET A 44 10.07 -15.34 -1.48
CA MET A 44 10.41 -16.41 -2.39
C MET A 44 9.41 -17.56 -2.23
N SER A 45 8.83 -17.97 -3.34
CA SER A 45 7.88 -19.08 -3.44
C SER A 45 8.45 -20.15 -4.35
N GLN A 46 8.49 -21.39 -3.86
CA GLN A 46 8.95 -22.52 -4.63
C GLN A 46 7.76 -23.17 -5.35
N THR A 47 7.87 -23.28 -6.66
CA THR A 47 6.89 -23.98 -7.52
C THR A 47 7.55 -25.19 -8.18
N GLU A 48 6.75 -26.07 -8.78
CA GLU A 48 7.27 -27.23 -9.54
C GLU A 48 8.20 -26.82 -10.70
N MET A 49 8.10 -25.57 -11.17
CA MET A 49 8.94 -25.01 -12.25
C MET A 49 10.17 -24.22 -11.75
N GLY A 50 10.36 -24.11 -10.43
CA GLY A 50 11.48 -23.37 -9.82
C GLY A 50 11.06 -22.30 -8.81
N ASN A 51 12.04 -21.50 -8.39
CA ASN A 51 11.84 -20.44 -7.41
C ASN A 51 11.35 -19.16 -8.10
N ASN A 52 10.23 -18.62 -7.62
CA ASN A 52 9.67 -17.35 -8.08
C ASN A 52 9.64 -16.36 -6.92
N LEU A 53 9.88 -15.08 -7.22
CA LEU A 53 9.61 -13.99 -6.27
C LEU A 53 8.16 -13.55 -6.42
N ILE A 54 7.43 -13.51 -5.30
CA ILE A 54 6.05 -13.04 -5.26
C ILE A 54 6.01 -11.71 -4.51
N LEU A 55 5.54 -10.66 -5.19
CA LEU A 55 5.27 -9.36 -4.58
C LEU A 55 3.99 -9.42 -3.74
N HIS A 56 4.11 -9.25 -2.43
CA HIS A 56 2.96 -9.25 -1.52
C HIS A 56 2.40 -7.86 -1.23
N ALA A 57 3.28 -6.87 -1.17
CA ALA A 57 2.94 -5.48 -0.91
C ALA A 57 4.09 -4.58 -1.34
N ILE A 58 3.85 -3.27 -1.36
CA ILE A 58 4.92 -2.27 -1.37
C ILE A 58 4.82 -1.44 -0.10
N GLU A 59 5.96 -1.11 0.48
CA GLU A 59 6.05 -0.13 1.56
C GLU A 59 6.41 1.22 0.94
N ILE A 60 5.52 2.22 1.07
CA ILE A 60 5.71 3.55 0.49
C ILE A 60 5.91 4.55 1.60
N THR A 61 6.96 5.37 1.48
CA THR A 61 7.15 6.58 2.28
C THR A 61 6.70 7.78 1.47
N TYR A 62 5.80 8.57 2.03
CA TYR A 62 5.23 9.75 1.41
C TYR A 62 5.21 10.93 2.38
N ARG A 63 5.02 12.12 1.81
CA ARG A 63 5.06 13.39 2.52
C ARG A 63 3.94 14.30 2.07
N PHE A 64 3.30 14.98 3.00
CA PHE A 64 2.32 16.00 2.68
C PHE A 64 2.34 17.12 3.72
N ASP A 65 1.83 18.28 3.33
CA ASP A 65 1.75 19.44 4.21
C ASP A 65 0.30 19.70 4.64
N TRP A 66 0.11 20.02 5.92
CA TRP A 66 -1.18 20.40 6.49
C TRP A 66 -0.98 21.50 7.55
N ASN A 67 -1.71 22.60 7.42
CA ASN A 67 -1.61 23.77 8.31
C ASN A 67 -0.17 24.26 8.54
N GLY A 68 0.62 24.34 7.46
CA GLY A 68 2.02 24.79 7.51
C GLY A 68 3.00 23.84 8.19
N LYS A 69 2.56 22.61 8.49
CA LYS A 69 3.40 21.54 9.04
C LYS A 69 3.53 20.41 8.03
N GLN A 70 4.72 19.83 7.98
CA GLN A 70 5.01 18.69 7.13
C GLN A 70 4.84 17.38 7.91
N PHE A 71 4.22 16.41 7.25
CA PHE A 71 4.00 15.07 7.76
C PHE A 71 4.66 14.06 6.83
N VAL A 72 5.41 13.12 7.40
CA VAL A 72 6.05 12.02 6.67
C VAL A 72 5.52 10.72 7.24
N ARG A 73 5.05 9.85 6.36
CA ARG A 73 4.42 8.58 6.75
C ARG A 73 4.88 7.46 5.84
N THR A 74 4.92 6.27 6.42
CA THR A 74 5.22 5.04 5.72
C THR A 74 4.02 4.12 5.85
N GLU A 75 3.54 3.60 4.73
CA GLU A 75 2.42 2.66 4.71
C GLU A 75 2.72 1.44 3.84
N LYS A 76 2.07 0.33 4.16
CA LYS A 76 2.09 -0.87 3.33
C LYS A 76 0.85 -0.91 2.45
N VAL A 77 1.04 -0.94 1.14
CA VAL A 77 -0.03 -1.11 0.15
C VAL A 77 -0.02 -2.57 -0.31
N PRO A 78 -1.02 -3.38 0.06
CA PRO A 78 -1.10 -4.78 -0.34
C PRO A 78 -1.23 -4.93 -1.86
N ASN A 79 -0.57 -5.94 -2.44
CA ASN A 79 -0.68 -6.28 -3.86
C ASN A 79 -1.97 -7.05 -4.16
N THR A 80 -3.11 -6.36 -4.03
CA THR A 80 -4.44 -6.85 -4.44
C THR A 80 -4.77 -6.36 -5.85
N ILE A 81 -5.74 -7.00 -6.51
CA ILE A 81 -6.22 -6.59 -7.84
C ILE A 81 -6.58 -5.10 -7.87
N LYS A 82 -7.19 -4.58 -6.79
CA LYS A 82 -7.55 -3.17 -6.63
C LYS A 82 -6.36 -2.23 -6.64
N ASN A 83 -5.26 -2.61 -5.98
CA ASN A 83 -4.09 -1.76 -5.80
C ASN A 83 -3.04 -1.95 -6.91
N GLN A 84 -3.15 -2.99 -7.74
CA GLN A 84 -2.20 -3.30 -8.82
C GLN A 84 -1.93 -2.13 -9.77
N PRO A 85 -2.93 -1.36 -10.24
CA PRO A 85 -2.67 -0.21 -11.11
C PRO A 85 -1.80 0.85 -10.43
N PHE A 86 -2.10 1.18 -9.18
CA PHE A 86 -1.31 2.11 -8.39
C PHE A 86 0.11 1.60 -8.12
N ILE A 87 0.25 0.34 -7.68
CA ILE A 87 1.55 -0.30 -7.45
C ILE A 87 2.40 -0.28 -8.73
N GLY A 88 1.81 -0.62 -9.87
CA GLY A 88 2.50 -0.57 -11.16
C GLY A 88 3.00 0.82 -11.50
N LYS A 89 2.19 1.86 -11.28
CA LYS A 89 2.61 3.26 -11.47
C LYS A 89 3.78 3.65 -10.56
N VAL A 90 3.73 3.28 -9.27
CA VAL A 90 4.81 3.57 -8.31
C VAL A 90 6.09 2.84 -8.69
N MET A 91 6.02 1.53 -8.96
CA MET A 91 7.19 0.72 -9.30
C MET A 91 7.86 1.17 -10.61
N ASN A 92 7.07 1.60 -11.59
CA ASN A 92 7.58 2.15 -12.85
C ASN A 92 8.02 3.61 -12.74
N ARG A 93 7.95 4.21 -11.55
CA ARG A 93 8.22 5.64 -11.31
C ARG A 93 7.45 6.57 -12.25
N SER A 94 6.23 6.17 -12.63
CA SER A 94 5.38 6.97 -13.51
C SER A 94 4.52 7.99 -12.75
N ILE A 95 4.59 7.96 -11.42
CA ILE A 95 3.96 8.94 -10.53
C ILE A 95 4.95 9.34 -9.43
N GLU A 96 5.00 10.64 -9.14
CA GLU A 96 5.79 11.21 -8.04
C GLU A 96 4.89 11.76 -6.93
N THR A 97 3.61 11.94 -7.22
CA THR A 97 2.60 12.48 -6.30
C THR A 97 1.33 11.64 -6.33
N CYS A 98 0.61 11.57 -5.22
CA CYS A 98 -0.68 10.87 -5.13
C CYS A 98 -1.60 11.56 -4.11
N GLN A 99 -2.89 11.25 -4.16
CA GLN A 99 -3.82 11.74 -3.13
C GLN A 99 -3.57 10.99 -1.81
N VAL A 100 -3.59 11.73 -0.71
CA VAL A 100 -3.56 11.19 0.65
C VAL A 100 -4.81 11.66 1.37
N GLN A 101 -5.48 10.73 2.04
CA GLN A 101 -6.53 11.04 3.00
C GLN A 101 -5.92 11.06 4.39
N PHE A 102 -6.41 11.93 5.27
CA PHE A 102 -5.92 12.04 6.64
C PHE A 102 -6.99 12.56 7.59
N GLN A 103 -6.77 12.41 8.90
CA GLN A 103 -7.63 13.00 9.93
C GLN A 103 -7.15 14.42 10.26
N SER A 104 -8.00 15.42 10.07
CA SER A 104 -7.66 16.85 10.28
C SER A 104 -7.14 17.16 11.68
N LYS A 105 -7.66 16.45 12.69
CA LYS A 105 -7.26 16.58 14.10
C LYS A 105 -5.98 15.81 14.44
N ASN A 106 -5.62 14.79 13.66
CA ASN A 106 -4.42 13.99 13.83
C ASN A 106 -3.88 13.55 12.45
N PRO A 107 -3.17 14.42 11.71
CA PRO A 107 -2.74 14.12 10.34
C PRO A 107 -1.78 12.93 10.23
N VAL A 108 -1.20 12.47 11.34
CA VAL A 108 -0.39 11.23 11.38
C VAL A 108 -1.24 10.00 11.02
N GLU A 109 -2.54 10.04 11.31
CA GLU A 109 -3.52 9.09 10.78
C GLU A 109 -3.84 9.48 9.34
N SER A 110 -3.14 8.83 8.41
CA SER A 110 -3.26 9.07 6.98
C SER A 110 -3.12 7.79 6.17
N GLN A 111 -3.62 7.83 4.94
CA GLN A 111 -3.56 6.72 4.00
C GLN A 111 -3.52 7.24 2.55
N LEU A 112 -2.66 6.65 1.70
CA LEU A 112 -2.68 6.94 0.28
C LEU A 112 -3.94 6.42 -0.39
N VAL A 113 -4.45 7.19 -1.34
CA VAL A 113 -5.51 6.77 -2.26
C VAL A 113 -4.86 6.02 -3.42
N THR A 114 -5.34 4.81 -3.68
CA THR A 114 -4.67 3.82 -4.55
C THR A 114 -5.38 3.63 -5.90
N ASP A 115 -6.10 4.67 -6.34
CA ASP A 115 -6.96 4.64 -7.53
C ASP A 115 -6.17 4.76 -8.87
#